data_AF-A0A1E3WND3-F1
#
_entry.id   AF-A0A1E3WND3-F1
#
_cell.length_a   1.000
_cell.length_b   1.000
_cell.length_c   1.000
_cell.angle_alpha   90.00
_cell.angle_beta   90.00
_cell.angle_gamma   90.00
#
_symmetry.space_group_name_H-M   'P 1'
#
loop_
_entity.id
_entity.type
_entity.pdbx_description
1 polymer ?
#
loop_
_entity_poly.entity_id
_entity_poly.type
_entity_poly.pdbx_seq_one_letter_code
_entity_poly.pdbx_strand_id
1 'polypeptide(L)'
;MKTHLTKFISVLFRFLMLMILVVPVSTLARPQFAEKQIRLSATIPAEEVSGNLVSYPLDGDFKRLFYNAETNRFNDIWFYVRTEVELSRTPGEYSFIQTYNNLSCYGGAASDVVEMGIKINNQVMNSGRVDLTGADLWYRGADKYYSDVPIEMSSPVINNDKTKWCTGSVTLVVQRNI
;
A
#
# COMPACT_ATOMS: atom_id res chain seq x y z
N MET A 1 59.64 -4.36 56.21
CA MET A 1 58.16 -4.30 56.32
C MET A 1 57.53 -3.28 55.33
N LYS A 2 57.88 -3.35 54.03
CA LYS A 2 57.41 -2.40 52.98
C LYS A 2 56.86 -3.07 51.71
N THR A 3 56.90 -4.40 51.61
CA THR A 3 56.58 -5.17 50.40
C THR A 3 55.14 -5.67 50.31
N HIS A 4 54.36 -5.56 51.38
CA HIS A 4 52.95 -6.00 51.39
C HIS A 4 51.96 -4.92 50.95
N LEU A 5 52.30 -3.64 51.12
CA LEU A 5 51.40 -2.52 50.80
C LEU A 5 51.24 -2.32 49.29
N THR A 6 52.30 -2.53 48.50
CA THR A 6 52.28 -2.35 47.04
C THR A 6 51.50 -3.44 46.30
N LYS A 7 51.51 -4.69 46.79
CA LYS A 7 50.69 -5.77 46.23
C LYS A 7 49.19 -5.54 46.46
N PHE A 8 48.82 -4.96 47.60
CA PHE A 8 47.42 -4.69 47.91
C PHE A 8 46.82 -3.61 47.00
N ILE A 9 47.59 -2.55 46.72
CA ILE A 9 47.15 -1.45 45.84
C ILE A 9 46.99 -1.92 44.38
N SER A 10 47.86 -2.80 43.87
CA SER A 10 47.74 -3.27 42.47
C SER A 10 46.55 -4.21 42.24
N VAL A 11 46.16 -4.98 43.25
CA VAL A 11 44.97 -5.86 43.18
C VAL A 11 43.69 -5.03 43.24
N LEU A 12 43.66 -4.00 44.09
CA LEU A 12 42.52 -3.08 44.19
C LEU A 12 42.29 -2.33 42.87
N PHE A 13 43.36 -1.89 42.20
CA PHE A 13 43.28 -1.16 40.93
C PHE A 13 42.79 -2.05 39.78
N ARG A 14 43.16 -3.35 39.77
CA ARG A 14 42.65 -4.32 38.80
C ARG A 14 41.17 -4.66 39.02
N PHE A 15 40.71 -4.68 40.26
CA PHE A 15 39.29 -4.87 40.59
C PHE A 15 38.44 -3.65 40.19
N LEU A 16 38.96 -2.44 40.39
CA LEU A 16 38.27 -1.20 40.01
C LEU A 16 38.14 -1.07 38.48
N MET A 17 39.19 -1.44 37.72
CA MET A 17 39.15 -1.44 36.26
C MET A 17 38.17 -2.46 35.67
N LEU A 18 37.93 -3.60 36.34
CA LEU A 18 36.97 -4.62 35.90
C LEU A 18 35.50 -4.19 36.14
N MET A 19 35.25 -3.36 37.15
CA MET A 19 33.91 -2.84 37.44
C MET A 19 33.45 -1.74 36.46
N ILE A 20 34.39 -1.06 35.79
CA ILE A 20 34.07 0.04 34.86
C ILE A 20 33.60 -0.49 33.49
N LEU A 21 33.82 -1.77 33.18
CA LEU A 21 33.55 -2.37 31.86
C LEU A 21 32.24 -3.18 31.77
N VAL A 22 31.33 -2.99 32.73
CA VAL A 22 29.95 -3.45 32.62
C VAL A 22 29.05 -2.23 32.58
N VAL A 23 29.12 -1.50 31.47
CA VAL A 23 28.02 -0.59 31.10
C VAL A 23 26.90 -1.51 30.62
N PRO A 24 25.79 -1.68 31.35
CA PRO A 24 24.60 -2.21 30.71
C PRO A 24 24.23 -1.16 29.67
N VAL A 25 24.39 -1.51 28.39
CA VAL A 25 23.71 -0.80 27.32
C VAL A 25 22.23 -1.04 27.60
N SER A 26 21.63 -0.16 28.39
CA SER A 26 20.20 -0.04 28.53
C SER A 26 19.69 0.34 27.16
N THR A 27 19.41 -0.68 26.35
CA THR A 27 18.59 -0.54 25.16
C THR A 27 17.32 0.16 25.60
N LEU A 28 17.19 1.43 25.22
CA LEU A 28 15.91 2.13 25.19
C LEU A 28 15.04 1.36 24.19
N ALA A 29 14.47 0.24 24.64
CA ALA A 29 13.39 -0.43 23.95
C ALA A 29 12.23 0.56 23.98
N ARG A 30 12.14 1.38 22.94
CA ARG A 30 10.93 2.15 22.67
C ARG A 30 9.79 1.14 22.65
N PRO A 31 8.73 1.32 23.44
CA PRO A 31 7.56 0.48 23.27
C PRO A 31 7.04 0.73 21.86
N GLN A 32 7.22 -0.27 20.98
CA GLN A 32 6.56 -0.30 19.68
C GLN A 32 5.11 -0.65 19.95
N PHE A 33 4.30 0.34 20.31
CA PHE A 33 2.87 0.19 20.25
C PHE A 33 2.49 0.12 18.76
N ALA A 34 2.27 -1.09 18.27
CA ALA A 34 1.57 -1.31 17.02
C ALA A 34 0.08 -1.11 17.30
N GLU A 35 -0.38 0.14 17.30
CA GLU A 35 -1.81 0.43 17.29
C GLU A 35 -2.36 -0.03 15.93
N LYS A 36 -3.01 -1.20 15.92
CA LYS A 36 -3.64 -1.74 14.74
C LYS A 36 -5.09 -1.26 14.72
N GLN A 37 -5.33 -0.12 14.06
CA GLN A 37 -6.69 0.37 13.85
C GLN A 37 -7.40 -0.56 12.85
N ILE A 38 -8.28 -1.43 13.34
CA ILE A 38 -9.17 -2.21 12.48
C ILE A 38 -10.34 -1.31 12.09
N ARG A 39 -10.28 -0.70 10.90
CA ARG A 39 -11.40 0.07 10.33
C ARG A 39 -12.38 -0.91 9.67
N LEU A 40 -13.52 -1.13 10.31
CA LEU A 40 -14.64 -1.87 9.74
C LEU A 40 -15.61 -0.86 9.13
N SER A 41 -15.66 -0.79 7.81
CA SER A 41 -16.70 -0.05 7.08
C SER A 41 -17.66 -1.05 6.45
N ALA A 42 -18.92 -1.02 6.84
CA ALA A 42 -19.99 -1.74 6.19
C ALA A 42 -21.02 -0.74 5.68
N THR A 43 -21.27 -0.74 4.38
CA THR A 43 -22.31 0.08 3.74
C THR A 43 -23.49 -0.83 3.42
N ILE A 44 -24.64 -0.59 4.04
CA ILE A 44 -25.90 -1.20 3.65
C ILE A 44 -26.56 -0.23 2.66
N PRO A 45 -26.68 -0.56 1.37
CA PRO A 45 -27.34 0.33 0.41
C PRO A 45 -28.80 0.53 0.80
N ALA A 46 -29.28 1.78 0.74
CA ALA A 46 -30.64 2.16 1.15
C ALA A 46 -31.73 1.67 0.20
N GLU A 47 -31.37 1.24 -1.01
CA GLU A 47 -32.30 0.72 -2.02
C GLU A 47 -31.68 -0.50 -2.74
N GLU A 48 -32.54 -1.45 -3.11
CA GLU A 48 -32.16 -2.59 -3.95
C GLU A 48 -31.88 -2.09 -5.38
N VAL A 49 -30.62 -1.71 -5.65
CA VAL A 49 -30.19 -1.26 -6.98
C VAL A 49 -30.11 -2.49 -7.89
N SER A 50 -31.22 -2.77 -8.59
CA SER A 50 -31.36 -3.88 -9.55
C SER A 50 -30.54 -3.66 -10.83
N GLY A 51 -29.23 -3.54 -10.70
CA GLY A 51 -28.32 -3.11 -11.77
C GLY A 51 -26.86 -3.52 -11.60
N ASN A 52 -26.47 -3.93 -10.39
CA ASN A 52 -25.10 -3.79 -9.94
C ASN A 52 -24.13 -4.79 -10.58
N LEU A 53 -23.07 -4.23 -11.15
CA LEU A 53 -21.80 -4.92 -11.30
C LEU A 53 -21.14 -4.95 -9.93
N VAL A 54 -20.86 -6.14 -9.40
CA VAL A 54 -20.09 -6.26 -8.15
C VAL A 54 -18.63 -6.39 -8.54
N SER A 55 -17.75 -5.55 -7.98
CA SER A 55 -16.32 -5.57 -8.31
C SER A 55 -15.46 -5.56 -7.06
N TYR A 56 -14.43 -6.41 -7.03
CA TYR A 56 -13.52 -6.56 -5.89
C TYR A 56 -12.13 -7.02 -6.35
N PRO A 57 -11.06 -6.62 -5.63
CA PRO A 57 -9.71 -7.12 -5.91
C PRO A 57 -9.57 -8.58 -5.48
N LEU A 58 -8.84 -9.36 -6.27
CA LEU A 58 -8.51 -10.76 -5.98
C LEU A 58 -7.29 -10.91 -5.07
N ASP A 59 -6.36 -9.95 -5.13
CA ASP A 59 -5.07 -10.02 -4.44
C ASP A 59 -4.94 -9.05 -3.25
N GLY A 60 -6.07 -8.81 -2.58
CA GLY A 60 -6.21 -7.93 -1.43
C GLY A 60 -6.30 -6.44 -1.77
N ASP A 61 -6.62 -5.64 -0.75
CA ASP A 61 -7.00 -4.23 -0.90
C ASP A 61 -5.82 -3.26 -0.77
N PHE A 62 -4.62 -3.77 -0.47
CA PHE A 62 -3.43 -2.95 -0.25
C PHE A 62 -2.17 -3.60 -0.82
N LYS A 63 -1.25 -2.76 -1.31
CA LYS A 63 0.10 -3.16 -1.72
C LYS A 63 1.13 -2.25 -1.07
N ARG A 64 2.30 -2.81 -0.77
CA ARG A 64 3.45 -2.02 -0.32
C ARG A 64 4.15 -1.40 -1.53
N LEU A 65 4.37 -0.10 -1.50
CA LEU A 65 5.16 0.61 -2.50
C LEU A 65 6.66 0.42 -2.22
N PHE A 66 7.42 0.07 -3.25
CA PHE A 66 8.88 -0.06 -3.18
C PHE A 66 9.54 1.04 -3.99
N TYR A 67 10.32 1.89 -3.33
CA TYR A 67 10.99 3.01 -3.99
C TYR A 67 12.21 2.53 -4.77
N ASN A 68 12.31 2.97 -6.02
CA ASN A 68 13.46 2.75 -6.89
C ASN A 68 14.22 4.06 -7.07
N ALA A 69 15.44 4.10 -6.53
CA ALA A 69 16.31 5.28 -6.59
C ALA A 69 16.89 5.54 -7.99
N GLU A 70 16.94 4.55 -8.88
CA GLU A 70 17.45 4.73 -10.24
C GLU A 70 16.45 5.49 -11.11
N THR A 71 15.15 5.23 -10.93
CA THR A 71 14.07 5.88 -11.69
C THR A 71 13.42 7.04 -10.94
N ASN A 72 13.78 7.23 -9.67
CA ASN A 72 13.14 8.15 -8.73
C ASN A 72 11.62 7.95 -8.63
N ARG A 73 11.16 6.71 -8.68
CA ARG A 73 9.72 6.34 -8.66
C ARG A 73 9.50 5.18 -7.71
N PHE A 74 8.26 5.01 -7.24
CA PHE A 74 7.86 3.70 -6.74
C PHE A 74 7.68 2.74 -7.92
N ASN A 75 8.08 1.48 -7.73
CA ASN A 75 7.81 0.42 -8.69
C ASN A 75 6.30 0.33 -8.95
N ASP A 76 5.94 -0.01 -10.19
CA ASP A 76 4.55 -0.21 -10.57
C ASP A 76 3.92 -1.33 -9.74
N ILE A 77 2.65 -1.13 -9.38
CA ILE A 77 1.85 -2.10 -8.64
C ILE A 77 0.67 -2.55 -9.47
N TRP A 78 0.22 -3.78 -9.22
CA TRP A 78 -0.84 -4.42 -9.96
C TRP A 78 -1.88 -4.99 -9.01
N PHE A 79 -3.15 -4.82 -9.38
CA PHE A 79 -4.29 -5.49 -8.77
C PHE A 79 -5.06 -6.23 -9.86
N TYR A 80 -5.39 -7.49 -9.64
CA TYR A 80 -6.40 -8.16 -10.44
C TYR A 80 -7.76 -7.89 -9.80
N VAL A 81 -8.67 -7.29 -10.57
CA VAL A 81 -10.04 -6.97 -10.13
C VAL A 81 -11.01 -7.85 -10.88
N ARG A 82 -11.86 -8.54 -10.12
CA ARG A 82 -12.98 -9.31 -10.65
C ARG A 82 -14.24 -8.46 -10.61
N THR A 83 -14.92 -8.39 -11.73
CA THR A 83 -16.28 -7.88 -11.85
C THR A 83 -17.22 -9.04 -12.15
N GLU A 84 -18.36 -9.11 -11.47
CA GLU A 84 -19.35 -10.18 -11.65
C GLU A 84 -20.75 -9.64 -11.96
N VAL A 85 -21.50 -10.43 -12.73
CA VAL A 85 -22.91 -10.20 -13.05
C VAL A 85 -23.69 -11.51 -13.08
N GLU A 86 -24.94 -11.46 -12.62
CA GLU A 86 -25.86 -12.60 -12.62
C GLU A 86 -26.08 -13.23 -14.01
N LEU A 87 -26.19 -14.55 -14.08
CA LEU A 87 -26.38 -15.31 -15.34
C LEU A 87 -27.69 -14.96 -16.08
N SER A 88 -28.67 -14.42 -15.37
CA SER A 88 -29.94 -13.97 -15.95
C SER A 88 -29.79 -12.72 -16.83
N ARG A 89 -28.60 -12.11 -16.86
CA ARG A 89 -28.31 -10.91 -17.65
C ARG A 89 -27.13 -11.20 -18.58
N THR A 90 -27.27 -10.83 -19.85
CA THR A 90 -26.12 -10.80 -20.76
C THR A 90 -25.15 -9.74 -20.27
N PRO A 91 -23.87 -10.09 -20.04
CA PRO A 91 -22.87 -9.09 -19.69
C PRO A 91 -22.72 -8.08 -20.83
N GLY A 92 -22.68 -6.80 -20.46
CA GLY A 92 -22.52 -5.69 -21.39
C GLY A 92 -21.19 -4.98 -21.18
N GLU A 93 -21.03 -3.87 -21.88
CA GLU A 93 -19.91 -2.95 -21.69
C GLU A 93 -19.98 -2.30 -20.31
N TYR A 94 -18.81 -1.99 -19.76
CA TYR A 94 -18.70 -1.32 -18.47
C TYR A 94 -17.45 -0.47 -18.41
N SER A 95 -17.37 0.35 -17.38
CA SER A 95 -16.33 1.36 -17.23
C SER A 95 -15.81 1.42 -15.82
N PHE A 96 -14.55 1.80 -15.70
CA PHE A 96 -13.95 2.23 -14.45
C PHE A 96 -13.82 3.75 -14.45
N ILE A 97 -14.30 4.37 -13.38
CA ILE A 97 -14.28 5.82 -13.19
C ILE A 97 -13.47 6.13 -11.94
N GLN A 98 -12.41 6.93 -12.09
CA GLN A 98 -11.63 7.45 -10.96
C GLN A 98 -12.40 8.55 -10.25
N THR A 99 -12.68 8.32 -8.97
CA THR A 99 -13.29 9.33 -8.08
C THR A 99 -12.27 9.93 -7.12
N TYR A 100 -11.15 9.23 -6.90
CA TYR A 100 -10.07 9.71 -6.07
C TYR A 100 -8.74 9.11 -6.53
N ASN A 101 -7.67 9.90 -6.50
CA ASN A 101 -6.31 9.45 -6.79
C ASN A 101 -5.33 10.40 -6.11
N ASN A 102 -4.53 9.86 -5.19
CA ASN A 102 -3.58 10.65 -4.43
C ASN A 102 -2.43 9.78 -3.96
N LEU A 103 -1.21 10.27 -4.11
CA LEU A 103 -0.01 9.83 -3.45
C LEU A 103 0.55 11.01 -2.66
N SER A 104 0.46 10.92 -1.34
CA SER A 104 0.94 11.92 -0.39
C SER A 104 2.26 11.48 0.22
N CYS A 105 3.29 12.30 0.07
CA CYS A 105 4.63 12.07 0.62
C CYS A 105 4.95 13.10 1.71
N TYR A 106 5.31 12.60 2.89
CA TYR A 106 5.63 13.37 4.08
C TYR A 106 7.10 13.26 4.42
N GLY A 107 7.76 14.39 4.62
CA GLY A 107 9.17 14.46 4.97
C GLY A 107 9.85 15.64 4.28
N GLY A 108 10.49 16.51 5.06
CA GLY A 108 11.01 17.80 4.58
C GLY A 108 10.18 18.99 5.08
N ALA A 109 10.27 20.12 4.38
CA ALA A 109 9.61 21.37 4.77
C ALA A 109 8.16 21.48 4.27
N ALA A 110 7.81 20.73 3.22
CA ALA A 110 6.47 20.67 2.64
C ALA A 110 6.09 19.21 2.35
N SER A 111 4.80 18.93 2.35
CA SER A 111 4.23 17.67 1.87
C SER A 111 4.04 17.73 0.36
N ASP A 112 4.46 16.68 -0.34
CA ASP A 112 4.20 16.55 -1.78
C ASP A 112 2.93 15.72 -1.98
N VAL A 113 1.98 16.25 -2.76
CA VAL A 113 0.75 15.55 -3.11
C VAL A 113 0.68 15.46 -4.64
N VAL A 114 0.65 14.24 -5.15
CA VAL A 114 0.68 13.97 -6.60
C VAL A 114 -0.30 12.85 -6.95
N GLU A 115 -0.65 12.73 -8.22
CA GLU A 115 -1.52 11.65 -8.71
C GLU A 115 -0.71 10.49 -9.27
N MET A 116 -1.23 9.27 -9.13
CA MET A 116 -0.66 8.07 -9.75
C MET A 116 -1.21 7.88 -11.17
N GLY A 117 -0.39 7.37 -12.09
CA GLY A 117 -0.88 6.88 -13.37
C GLY A 117 -1.68 5.60 -13.17
N ILE A 118 -2.78 5.43 -13.89
CA ILE A 118 -3.60 4.22 -13.83
C ILE A 118 -3.76 3.65 -15.24
N LYS A 119 -3.57 2.34 -15.40
CA LYS A 119 -4.00 1.60 -16.58
C LYS A 119 -4.90 0.45 -16.19
N ILE A 120 -5.93 0.18 -16.98
CA ILE A 120 -6.87 -0.91 -16.75
C ILE A 120 -6.93 -1.73 -18.03
N ASN A 121 -6.61 -3.02 -17.91
CA ASN A 121 -6.51 -3.93 -19.05
C ASN A 121 -5.69 -3.33 -20.22
N ASN A 122 -4.50 -2.80 -19.90
CA ASN A 122 -3.60 -2.12 -20.83
C ASN A 122 -4.12 -0.82 -21.48
N GLN A 123 -5.27 -0.30 -21.04
CA GLN A 123 -5.78 1.01 -21.46
C GLN A 123 -5.45 2.08 -20.42
N VAL A 124 -4.82 3.16 -20.83
CA VAL A 124 -4.47 4.28 -19.94
C VAL A 124 -5.74 5.01 -19.53
N MET A 125 -5.86 5.31 -18.24
CA MET A 125 -6.95 6.15 -17.74
C MET A 125 -6.80 7.57 -18.25
N ASN A 126 -7.78 8.01 -19.04
CA ASN A 126 -7.82 9.36 -19.59
C ASN A 126 -9.07 10.08 -19.10
N SER A 127 -8.93 11.34 -18.68
CA SER A 127 -10.02 12.12 -18.09
C SER A 127 -10.78 11.39 -16.96
N GLY A 128 -10.07 10.54 -16.19
CA GLY A 128 -10.63 9.79 -15.08
C GLY A 128 -11.54 8.61 -15.46
N ARG A 129 -11.51 8.14 -16.71
CA ARG A 129 -12.36 7.01 -17.16
C ARG A 129 -11.60 6.04 -18.06
N VAL A 130 -11.93 4.75 -17.94
CA VAL A 130 -11.60 3.70 -18.91
C VAL A 130 -12.87 2.93 -19.24
N ASP A 131 -13.19 2.84 -20.52
CA ASP A 131 -14.31 2.06 -21.04
C ASP A 131 -13.80 0.70 -21.52
N LEU A 132 -14.45 -0.37 -21.07
CA LEU A 132 -14.14 -1.74 -21.43
C LEU A 132 -15.26 -2.28 -22.31
N THR A 133 -14.99 -2.27 -23.61
CA THR A 133 -15.93 -2.59 -24.68
C THR A 133 -15.44 -3.84 -25.43
N GLY A 134 -15.78 -5.01 -24.89
CA GLY A 134 -15.35 -6.29 -25.46
C GLY A 134 -16.18 -7.46 -24.93
N ALA A 135 -16.73 -8.27 -25.84
CA ALA A 135 -17.48 -9.47 -25.46
C ALA A 135 -16.58 -10.56 -24.87
N ASP A 136 -15.29 -10.52 -25.20
CA ASP A 136 -14.23 -11.43 -24.74
C ASP A 136 -13.74 -11.13 -23.31
N LEU A 137 -14.10 -9.98 -22.75
CA LEU A 137 -13.81 -9.64 -21.35
C LEU A 137 -14.54 -10.56 -20.38
N TRP A 138 -15.67 -11.11 -20.79
CA TRP A 138 -16.54 -11.90 -19.94
C TRP A 138 -16.38 -13.39 -20.20
N TYR A 139 -16.23 -14.15 -19.12
CA TYR A 139 -16.30 -15.61 -19.16
C TYR A 139 -17.41 -16.11 -18.24
N ARG A 140 -18.01 -17.24 -18.61
CA ARG A 140 -19.09 -17.86 -17.85
C ARG A 140 -18.51 -18.75 -16.75
N GLY A 141 -18.88 -18.46 -15.51
CA GLY A 141 -18.66 -19.32 -14.35
C GLY A 141 -19.83 -20.27 -14.08
N ALA A 142 -19.80 -20.92 -12.91
CA ALA A 142 -20.85 -21.85 -12.49
C ALA A 142 -22.17 -21.12 -12.14
N ASP A 143 -22.07 -19.93 -11.55
CA ASP A 143 -23.15 -19.15 -10.95
C ASP A 143 -23.30 -17.74 -11.53
N LYS A 144 -22.22 -17.18 -12.10
CA LYS A 144 -22.17 -15.80 -12.63
C LYS A 144 -21.35 -15.71 -13.92
N TYR A 145 -21.47 -14.58 -14.62
CA TYR A 145 -20.43 -14.14 -15.56
C TYR A 145 -19.39 -13.32 -14.81
N TYR A 146 -18.13 -13.52 -15.17
CA TYR A 146 -16.98 -12.86 -14.55
C TYR A 146 -16.16 -12.14 -15.61
N SER A 147 -15.57 -11.02 -15.22
CA SER A 147 -14.54 -10.31 -15.96
C SER A 147 -13.39 -10.00 -15.01
N ASP A 148 -12.21 -10.56 -15.30
CA ASP A 148 -11.01 -10.36 -14.50
C ASP A 148 -10.05 -9.46 -15.26
N VAL A 149 -9.79 -8.27 -14.73
CA VAL A 149 -8.96 -7.27 -15.39
C VAL A 149 -7.80 -6.82 -14.50
N PRO A 150 -6.60 -6.67 -15.07
CA PRO A 150 -5.47 -6.08 -14.34
C PRO A 150 -5.62 -4.56 -14.28
N ILE A 151 -5.37 -4.00 -13.10
CA ILE A 151 -5.22 -2.57 -12.85
C ILE A 151 -3.77 -2.32 -12.47
N GLU A 152 -3.04 -1.66 -13.36
CA GLU A 152 -1.68 -1.17 -13.16
C GLU A 152 -1.75 0.24 -12.56
N MET A 153 -0.95 0.50 -11.54
CA MET A 153 -0.73 1.85 -11.05
C MET A 153 0.75 2.19 -11.03
N SER A 154 1.07 3.37 -11.56
CA SER A 154 2.44 3.87 -11.73
C SER A 154 2.65 5.16 -10.94
N SER A 155 3.71 5.20 -10.17
CA SER A 155 4.09 6.43 -9.46
C SER A 155 4.65 7.48 -10.42
N PRO A 156 4.36 8.78 -10.23
CA PRO A 156 5.13 9.86 -10.83
C PRO A 156 6.55 9.88 -10.25
N VAL A 157 7.42 10.72 -10.81
CA VAL A 157 8.75 10.96 -10.22
C VAL A 157 8.58 11.62 -8.85
N ILE A 158 9.17 11.02 -7.83
CA ILE A 158 9.20 11.54 -6.46
C ILE A 158 10.65 11.85 -6.12
N ASN A 159 10.93 13.13 -5.91
CA ASN A 159 12.24 13.57 -5.46
C ASN A 159 12.51 13.06 -4.03
N ASN A 160 13.67 12.44 -3.81
CA ASN A 160 14.10 11.82 -2.55
C ASN A 160 15.34 12.49 -1.95
N ASP A 161 15.51 13.80 -2.14
CA ASP A 161 16.57 14.60 -1.48
C ASP A 161 16.58 14.47 0.06
N LYS A 162 15.48 14.00 0.65
CA LYS A 162 15.32 13.73 2.10
C LYS A 162 14.51 12.45 2.28
N THR A 163 14.71 11.78 3.42
CA THR A 163 13.87 10.65 3.81
C THR A 163 12.41 11.06 3.87
N LYS A 164 11.56 10.39 3.08
CA LYS A 164 10.12 10.61 3.02
C LYS A 164 9.37 9.32 3.33
N TRP A 165 8.17 9.48 3.88
CA TRP A 165 7.18 8.43 4.01
C TRP A 165 5.99 8.78 3.12
N CYS A 166 5.59 7.88 2.22
CA CYS A 166 4.49 8.12 1.30
C CYS A 166 3.35 7.13 1.52
N THR A 167 2.13 7.62 1.35
CA THR A 167 0.88 6.84 1.36
C THR A 167 0.03 7.24 0.18
N GLY A 168 -0.58 6.26 -0.48
CA GLY A 168 -1.40 6.48 -1.66
C GLY A 168 -2.77 5.83 -1.52
N SER A 169 -3.77 6.42 -2.17
CA SER A 169 -5.10 5.86 -2.28
C SER A 169 -5.70 6.21 -3.64
N VAL A 170 -6.35 5.22 -4.24
CA VAL A 170 -7.07 5.32 -5.50
C VAL A 170 -8.45 4.72 -5.26
N THR A 171 -9.49 5.45 -5.66
CA THR A 171 -10.87 4.96 -5.61
C THR A 171 -11.43 4.92 -7.01
N LEU A 172 -11.90 3.75 -7.42
CA LEU A 172 -12.55 3.51 -8.70
C LEU A 172 -13.99 3.09 -8.48
N VAL A 173 -14.89 3.61 -9.30
CA VAL A 173 -16.29 3.17 -9.40
C VAL A 173 -16.44 2.38 -10.68
N VAL A 174 -17.08 1.21 -10.57
CA VAL A 174 -17.42 0.39 -11.73
C VAL A 174 -18.86 0.68 -12.14
N GLN A 175 -19.06 1.09 -13.39
CA GLN A 175 -20.37 1.45 -13.92
C GLN A 175 -20.64 0.71 -15.22
N ARG A 176 -21.83 0.11 -15.35
CA ARG A 176 -22.30 -0.43 -16.62
C ARG A 176 -22.59 0.69 -17.62
N ASN A 177 -22.16 0.53 -18.86
CA ASN A 177 -22.49 1.47 -19.93
C ASN A 177 -23.93 1.18 -20.39
N ILE A 178 -24.77 2.21 -20.46
CA ILE A 178 -26.17 2.13 -20.90
C ILE A 178 -26.23 2.52 -22.37
#